data_AF-A0A924PZ10-F1
#
_entry.id   AF-A0A924PZ10-F1
#
_cell.length_a   1.000
_cell.length_b   1.000
_cell.length_c   1.000
_cell.angle_alpha   90.00
_cell.angle_beta   90.00
_cell.angle_gamma   90.00
#
_symmetry.space_group_name_H-M   'P 1'
#
loop_
_entity.id
_entity.type
_entity.pdbx_description
1 polymer ?
#
loop_
_entity_poly.entity_id
_entity_poly.type
_entity_poly.pdbx_seq_one_letter_code
_entity_poly.pdbx_strand_id
1 'polypeptide(L)' 'MQPLTYTRAQALPAILENRIVILDGAMGTMIQRFRLDEAQYRGAGYNGAGSQGARFADF' A
#
# COMPACT_ATOMS: atom_id res chain seq x y z
N MET A 1 17.43 -22.62 -9.29
CA MET A 1 17.00 -21.71 -8.20
C MET A 1 15.48 -21.73 -8.15
N GLN A 2 14.86 -21.84 -6.97
CA GLN A 2 13.40 -21.77 -6.86
C GLN A 2 12.91 -20.33 -7.10
N PRO A 3 11.75 -20.13 -7.77
CA PRO A 3 11.23 -18.80 -8.03
C PRO A 3 10.80 -18.13 -6.73
N LEU A 4 11.28 -16.90 -6.50
CA LEU A 4 10.84 -16.07 -5.37
C LEU A 4 9.37 -15.69 -5.60
N THR A 5 8.48 -16.15 -4.71
CA THR A 5 7.06 -15.79 -4.74
C THR A 5 6.84 -14.54 -3.91
N TYR A 6 6.55 -13.41 -4.58
CA TYR A 6 6.25 -12.15 -3.91
C TYR A 6 4.78 -12.11 -3.48
N THR A 7 4.51 -11.94 -2.19
CA THR A 7 3.14 -11.77 -1.66
C THR A 7 2.62 -10.34 -1.77
N ARG A 8 3.52 -9.38 -2.01
CA ARG A 8 3.24 -7.96 -2.26
C ARG A 8 4.11 -7.47 -3.41
N ALA A 9 3.60 -6.51 -4.18
CA ALA A 9 4.32 -5.88 -5.28
C ALA A 9 4.90 -6.90 -6.29
N GLN A 10 4.09 -7.84 -6.77
CA GLN A 10 4.54 -8.90 -7.70
C GLN A 10 5.15 -8.37 -9.00
N ALA A 11 4.76 -7.17 -9.43
CA ALA A 11 5.32 -6.53 -10.62
C ALA A 11 6.71 -5.90 -10.39
N LEU A 12 7.13 -5.73 -9.12
CA LEU A 12 8.36 -5.01 -8.77
C LEU A 12 9.62 -5.60 -9.42
N PRO A 13 9.85 -6.93 -9.45
CA PRO A 13 11.04 -7.51 -10.09
C PRO A 13 11.14 -7.14 -11.57
N ALA A 14 10.05 -7.33 -12.32
CA ALA A 14 10.00 -7.01 -13.75
C ALA A 14 10.24 -5.52 -14.01
N ILE A 15 9.77 -4.63 -13.12
CA ILE A 15 10.01 -3.19 -13.26
C ILE A 15 11.48 -2.86 -13.00
N LEU A 16 12.08 -3.45 -11.96
CA LEU A 16 13.48 -3.21 -11.58
C LEU A 16 14.48 -3.69 -12.65
N GLU A 17 14.14 -4.73 -13.41
CA GLU A 17 14.95 -5.20 -14.54
C GLU A 17 15.06 -4.14 -15.66
N ASN A 18 14.02 -3.32 -15.83
CA ASN A 18 13.92 -2.38 -16.96
C ASN A 18 14.34 -0.95 -16.58
N ARG A 19 14.27 -0.58 -15.29
CA ARG A 19 14.54 0.79 -14.84
C ARG A 19 14.80 0.89 -13.35
N ILE A 20 15.43 2.00 -12.96
CA ILE A 20 15.52 2.41 -11.56
C ILE A 20 14.13 2.79 -11.06
N VAL A 21 13.71 2.20 -9.95
CA VAL A 21 12.46 2.51 -9.26
C VAL A 21 12.76 3.41 -8.06
N ILE A 22 11.98 4.48 -7.92
CA ILE A 22 11.96 5.30 -6.71
C ILE A 22 10.72 4.90 -5.91
N LEU A 23 10.94 4.50 -4.67
CA LEU A 23 9.87 4.27 -3.69
C LEU A 23 9.80 5.49 -2.79
N ASP A 24 8.61 6.07 -2.63
CA ASP A 24 8.41 7.14 -1.66
C ASP A 24 8.65 6.59 -0.24
N GLY A 25 9.21 7.43 0.63
CA GLY A 25 9.63 7.09 1.98
C GLY A 25 8.45 6.86 2.93
N ALA A 26 8.70 6.99 4.23
CA ALA A 26 7.70 6.75 5.27
C ALA A 26 6.46 7.66 5.12
N MET A 27 5.40 7.16 4.47
CA MET A 27 4.13 7.86 4.31
C MET A 27 3.38 8.11 5.62
N GLY A 28 3.78 7.46 6.73
CA GLY A 28 3.13 7.60 8.03
C GLY A 28 3.10 9.06 8.52
N THR A 29 4.21 9.79 8.39
CA THR A 29 4.27 11.21 8.80
C THR A 29 3.39 12.11 7.91
N MET A 30 3.20 11.73 6.65
CA MET A 30 2.27 12.43 5.75
C MET A 30 0.82 12.17 6.18
N ILE A 31 0.47 10.91 6.48
CA ILE A 31 -0.88 10.52 6.90
C ILE A 31 -1.27 11.15 8.24
N GLN A 32 -0.34 11.25 9.19
CA GLN A 32 -0.60 11.85 10.51
C GLN A 32 -1.11 13.30 10.44
N ARG A 33 -0.79 14.05 9.37
CA ARG A 33 -1.28 15.44 9.18
C ARG A 33 -2.79 15.52 9.00
N PHE A 34 -3.43 14.46 8.54
CA PHE A 34 -4.87 14.41 8.32
C PHE A 34 -5.67 14.17 9.61
N ARG A 35 -5.00 13.89 10.74
CA ARG A 35 -5.63 13.67 12.06
C ARG A 35 -6.82 12.71 11.99
N LEU A 36 -6.64 11.62 11.25
CA LEU A 36 -7.66 10.59 11.09
C LEU A 36 -7.99 9.97 12.44
N ASP A 37 -9.26 9.62 12.64
CA ASP A 37 -9.65 8.72 13.72
C ASP A 37 -9.29 7.27 13.39
N GLU A 38 -9.39 6.39 14.38
CA GLU A 38 -9.06 4.97 14.23
C GLU A 38 -9.89 4.28 13.12
N ALA A 39 -11.17 4.64 12.98
CA ALA A 39 -12.04 4.04 11.96
C ALA A 39 -11.57 4.44 10.55
N GLN A 40 -11.18 5.70 10.36
CA GLN A 40 -10.63 6.21 9.12
C GLN A 40 -9.26 5.59 8.79
N TYR A 41 -8.40 5.34 9.79
CA TYR A 41 -7.15 4.58 9.59
C TYR A 41 -7.40 3.15 9.10
N ARG A 42 -8.49 2.52 9.54
CA ARG A 42 -8.93 1.19 9.07
C ARG A 42 -9.65 1.23 7.72
N GLY A 43 -9.79 2.40 7.11
CA GLY A 43 -10.36 2.58 5.78
C GLY A 43 -11.83 2.97 5.76
N ALA A 44 -12.43 3.38 6.88
CA ALA A 44 -13.76 3.97 6.89
C ALA A 44 -13.77 5.32 6.17
N GLY A 45 -14.83 5.60 5.40
CA GLY A 45 -15.10 6.92 4.82
C GLY A 45 -14.73 7.11 3.33
N TYR A 46 -13.94 6.22 2.72
CA TYR A 46 -13.67 6.26 1.27
C TYR A 46 -14.14 4.99 0.55
N ASN A 47 -15.14 5.13 -0.32
CA ASN A 47 -15.74 4.05 -1.12
C ASN A 47 -15.51 4.25 -2.63
N GLY A 48 -14.56 5.11 -3.01
CA GLY A 48 -14.27 5.39 -4.42
C GLY A 48 -13.45 4.29 -5.10
N ALA A 49 -13.17 4.46 -6.38
CA ALA A 49 -12.35 3.53 -7.15
C ALA A 49 -10.97 3.34 -6.48
N GLY A 50 -10.53 2.08 -6.39
CA GLY A 50 -9.29 1.71 -5.71
C GLY A 50 -9.36 1.72 -4.18
N SER A 51 -10.57 1.74 -3.58
CA SER A 51 -10.72 1.61 -2.13
C SER A 51 -10.19 0.25 -1.67
N GLN A 52 -9.27 0.27 -0.70
CA GLN A 52 -8.66 -0.93 -0.14
C GLN A 52 -9.25 -1.32 1.22
N GLY A 53 -10.36 -0.68 1.65
CA GLY A 53 -10.96 -0.86 2.99
C GLY A 53 -11.28 -2.33 3.32
N ALA A 54 -11.77 -3.09 2.34
CA ALA A 54 -12.05 -4.52 2.51
C ALA A 54 -10.80 -5.36 2.91
N ARG A 55 -9.59 -4.89 2.60
CA ARG A 55 -8.34 -5.56 2.96
C ARG A 55 -7.97 -5.40 4.43
N PHE A 56 -8.60 -4.44 5.10
CA PHE A 56 -8.38 -4.13 6.51
C PHE A 56 -9.56 -4.56 7.40
N ALA A 57 -10.60 -5.16 6.81
CA ALA A 57 -11.84 -5.52 7.51
C ALA A 57 -11.64 -6.60 8.59
N ASP A 58 -10.61 -7.43 8.44
CA ASP A 58 -10.33 -8.58 9.31
C ASP A 58 -9.24 -8.30 10.39
N PHE A 59 -8.75 -7.06 10.49
CA PHE A 59 -7.82 -6.62 11.54
C PHE A 59 -8.55 -5.89 12.66
#